data_AF-A0A3D2JL00-F1
#
_entry.id   AF-A0A3D2JL00-F1
#
_cell.length_a   1.000
_cell.length_b   1.000
_cell.length_c   1.000
_cell.angle_alpha   90.00
_cell.angle_beta   90.00
_cell.angle_gamma   90.00
#
_symmetry.space_group_name_H-M   'P 1'
#
loop_
_entity.id
_entity.type
_entity.pdbx_description
1 polymer ?
#
loop_
_entity_poly.entity_id
_entity_poly.type
_entity_poly.pdbx_seq_one_letter_code
_entity_poly.pdbx_strand_id
1 'polypeptide(L)'
;SSGAGPNRRGGAAHHFIAYNVEAFADLQEFKNEMDVYMNEIKSTPPVPGKERVVYAGLPEHEEEIERRENGIPYHPEVIDWFRAITGELDIPWRLTKD
;
A
#
# COMPACT_ATOMS: atom_id res chain seq x y z
N SER A 1 12.19 0.85 28.69
CA SER A 1 13.06 0.24 27.67
C SER A 1 12.29 0.25 26.36
N SER A 2 12.83 0.79 25.27
CA SER A 2 12.26 0.46 23.96
C SER A 2 12.45 -1.05 23.75
N GLY A 3 11.51 -1.72 23.07
CA GLY A 3 11.67 -3.14 22.69
C GLY A 3 12.88 -3.42 21.77
N ALA A 4 13.72 -2.42 21.52
CA ALA A 4 14.89 -2.44 20.66
C ALA A 4 16.22 -2.75 21.38
N GLY A 5 16.24 -2.81 22.72
CA GLY A 5 17.44 -3.06 23.53
C GLY A 5 18.36 -1.83 23.74
N PRO A 6 19.39 -1.93 24.59
CA PRO A 6 20.29 -0.81 24.89
C PRO A 6 21.30 -0.53 23.75
N ASN A 7 21.82 0.70 23.70
CA ASN A 7 22.90 1.17 22.80
C ASN A 7 22.59 1.29 21.29
N ARG A 8 21.33 1.49 20.87
CA ARG A 8 21.01 1.78 19.46
C ARG A 8 20.96 3.28 19.13
N ARG A 9 21.42 3.64 17.93
CA ARG A 9 21.37 5.00 17.36
C ARG A 9 19.99 5.43 16.86
N GLY A 10 19.09 4.47 16.59
CA GLY A 10 17.71 4.70 16.16
C GLY A 10 16.73 3.82 16.93
N GLY A 11 15.52 4.34 17.16
CA GLY A 11 14.52 3.73 18.06
C GLY A 11 13.54 2.74 17.41
N ALA A 12 13.69 2.41 16.13
CA ALA A 12 12.74 1.54 15.45
C ALA A 12 12.98 0.05 15.81
N ALA A 13 11.89 -0.64 16.12
CA ALA A 13 11.83 -2.08 16.24
C ALA A 13 10.65 -2.58 15.41
N HIS A 14 10.85 -3.69 14.70
CA HIS A 14 9.84 -4.31 13.85
C HIS A 14 9.64 -5.76 14.28
N HIS A 15 8.42 -6.25 14.11
CA HIS A 15 8.05 -7.62 14.39
C HIS A 15 7.21 -8.13 13.22
N PHE A 16 7.46 -9.38 12.80
CA PHE A 16 6.82 -10.00 11.64
C PHE A 16 6.40 -11.42 12.00
N ILE A 17 5.24 -11.83 11.51
CA ILE A 17 4.68 -13.18 11.68
C ILE A 17 4.15 -13.63 10.32
N ALA A 18 4.39 -14.90 9.98
CA ALA A 18 3.81 -15.55 8.81
C ALA A 18 3.18 -16.87 9.23
N TYR A 19 1.93 -17.09 8.82
CA TYR A 19 1.21 -18.34 9.03
C TYR A 19 1.10 -19.11 7.72
N ASN A 20 1.39 -20.41 7.77
CA ASN A 20 1.11 -21.29 6.64
C ASN A 20 -0.38 -21.70 6.68
N VAL A 21 -1.18 -21.21 5.75
CA VAL A 21 -2.62 -21.52 5.67
C VAL A 21 -2.87 -23.01 5.43
N GLU A 22 -2.02 -23.68 4.63
CA GLU A 22 -2.15 -25.11 4.32
C GLU A 22 -2.02 -26.02 5.54
N ALA A 23 -1.46 -25.50 6.64
CA ALA A 23 -1.40 -26.23 7.91
C ALA A 23 -2.75 -26.28 8.65
N PHE A 24 -3.76 -25.52 8.19
CA PHE A 24 -5.06 -25.37 8.86
C PHE A 24 -6.25 -25.70 7.97
N ALA A 25 -6.16 -25.46 6.66
CA ALA A 25 -7.24 -25.66 5.70
C ALA A 25 -6.70 -25.94 4.30
N ASP A 26 -7.58 -26.39 3.39
CA ASP A 26 -7.25 -26.42 1.96
C ASP A 26 -7.04 -24.97 1.45
N LEU A 27 -5.94 -24.75 0.73
CA LEU A 27 -5.55 -23.40 0.32
C LEU A 27 -6.52 -22.81 -0.70
N GLN A 28 -7.06 -23.62 -1.60
CA GLN A 28 -7.94 -23.13 -2.66
C GLN A 28 -9.32 -22.83 -2.09
N GLU A 29 -9.84 -23.69 -1.22
CA GLU A 29 -11.08 -23.46 -0.49
C GLU A 29 -10.99 -22.18 0.36
N PHE A 30 -9.92 -22.02 1.15
CA PHE A 30 -9.70 -20.81 1.94
C PHE A 30 -9.72 -19.53 1.11
N LYS A 31 -9.07 -19.53 -0.08
CA LYS A 31 -9.06 -18.38 -0.98
C LYS A 31 -10.45 -18.09 -1.53
N ASN A 32 -11.18 -19.12 -1.96
CA ASN A 32 -12.54 -18.97 -2.49
C ASN A 32 -13.49 -18.40 -1.42
N GLU A 33 -13.40 -18.89 -0.19
CA GLU A 33 -14.19 -18.36 0.93
C GLU A 33 -13.83 -16.91 1.24
N MET A 34 -12.55 -16.55 1.20
CA MET A 34 -12.10 -15.17 1.36
C MET A 34 -12.63 -14.25 0.26
N ASP A 35 -12.66 -14.71 -1.00
CA ASP A 35 -13.25 -13.97 -2.11
C ASP A 35 -14.74 -13.71 -1.88
N VAL A 36 -15.50 -14.71 -1.43
CA VAL A 36 -16.92 -14.55 -1.07
C VAL A 36 -17.07 -13.51 0.04
N TYR A 37 -16.33 -13.68 1.15
CA TYR A 37 -16.40 -12.79 2.31
C TYR A 37 -16.07 -11.32 1.96
N MET A 38 -15.00 -11.09 1.22
CA MET A 38 -14.59 -9.74 0.80
C MET A 38 -15.62 -9.11 -0.17
N ASN A 39 -16.25 -9.92 -1.01
CA ASN A 39 -17.34 -9.47 -1.87
C ASN A 39 -18.60 -9.10 -1.08
N GLU A 40 -18.94 -9.85 -0.03
CA GLU A 40 -20.06 -9.52 0.86
C GLU A 40 -19.84 -8.21 1.60
N ILE A 41 -18.63 -7.98 2.14
CA ILE A 41 -18.29 -6.73 2.82
C ILE A 41 -18.51 -5.54 1.88
N LYS A 42 -17.88 -5.54 0.70
CA LYS A 42 -17.94 -4.39 -0.22
C LYS A 42 -19.35 -4.16 -0.80
N SER A 43 -20.19 -5.20 -0.85
CA SER A 43 -21.55 -5.14 -1.38
C SER A 43 -22.60 -4.78 -0.32
N THR A 44 -22.21 -4.66 0.94
CA THR A 44 -23.10 -4.27 2.04
C THR A 44 -23.61 -2.84 1.81
N PRO A 45 -24.90 -2.54 2.10
CA PRO A 45 -25.42 -1.18 1.99
C PRO A 45 -24.60 -0.19 2.83
N PRO A 46 -24.19 0.96 2.25
CA PRO A 46 -23.46 1.96 3.01
C PRO A 46 -24.37 2.63 4.05
N VAL A 47 -23.77 3.11 5.13
CA VAL A 47 -24.47 3.96 6.10
C VAL A 47 -24.87 5.30 5.46
N PRO A 48 -25.92 5.99 5.98
CA PRO A 48 -26.34 7.28 5.44
C PRO A 48 -25.19 8.30 5.34
N GLY A 49 -25.09 8.97 4.20
CA GLY A 49 -24.03 9.96 3.94
C GLY A 49 -22.68 9.37 3.51
N LYS A 50 -22.61 8.06 3.24
CA LYS A 50 -21.44 7.40 2.64
C LYS A 50 -21.81 6.75 1.30
N GLU A 51 -20.88 6.77 0.35
CA GLU A 51 -21.11 6.30 -1.02
C GLU A 51 -21.02 4.77 -1.16
N ARG A 52 -20.05 4.14 -0.49
CA ARG A 52 -19.81 2.70 -0.57
C ARG A 52 -19.12 2.14 0.68
N VAL A 53 -19.17 0.83 0.85
CA VAL A 53 -18.38 0.08 1.83
C VAL A 53 -17.07 -0.36 1.21
N VAL A 54 -15.97 -0.25 1.95
CA VAL A 54 -14.63 -0.69 1.54
C VAL A 54 -13.97 -1.48 2.66
N TYR A 55 -13.04 -2.36 2.31
CA TYR A 55 -12.16 -3.06 3.25
C TYR A 55 -10.71 -2.61 3.06
N ALA A 56 -9.86 -2.91 4.06
CA ALA A 56 -8.46 -2.53 4.04
C ALA A 56 -7.73 -3.16 2.85
N GLY A 57 -7.07 -2.33 2.04
CA GLY A 57 -6.36 -2.77 0.83
C GLY A 57 -7.17 -2.61 -0.46
N LEU A 58 -8.51 -2.49 -0.41
CA LEU A 58 -9.30 -2.30 -1.63
C LEU A 58 -9.04 -0.93 -2.29
N PRO A 59 -9.11 0.22 -1.57
CA PRO A 59 -8.78 1.51 -2.18
C PRO A 59 -7.34 1.56 -2.69
N GLU A 60 -6.39 0.95 -1.98
CA GLU A 60 -4.99 0.91 -2.38
C GLU A 60 -4.79 0.08 -3.65
N HIS A 61 -5.50 -1.04 -3.81
CA HIS A 61 -5.46 -1.86 -5.02
C HIS A 61 -6.06 -1.13 -6.23
N GLU A 62 -7.19 -0.44 -6.04
CA GLU A 62 -7.83 0.38 -7.08
C GLU A 62 -6.91 1.53 -7.53
N GLU A 63 -6.28 2.22 -6.58
CA GLU A 63 -5.31 3.28 -6.85
C GLU A 63 -4.03 2.75 -7.49
N GLU A 64 -3.56 1.55 -7.11
CA GLU A 64 -2.42 0.91 -7.76
C GLU A 64 -2.70 0.68 -9.25
N ILE A 65 -3.85 0.09 -9.59
CA ILE A 65 -4.27 -0.14 -10.98
C ILE A 65 -4.28 1.18 -11.74
N GLU A 66 -4.96 2.19 -11.20
CA GLU A 66 -5.07 3.52 -11.80
C GLU A 66 -3.70 4.15 -12.08
N ARG A 67 -2.81 4.16 -11.08
CA ARG A 67 -1.47 4.77 -11.22
C ARG A 67 -0.52 3.96 -12.07
N ARG A 68 -0.74 2.64 -12.21
CA ARG A 68 0.03 1.80 -13.13
C ARG A 68 -0.29 2.13 -14.58
N GLU A 69 -1.55 2.46 -14.86
CA GLU A 69 -2.03 2.79 -16.19
C GLU A 69 -1.79 4.27 -16.54
N ASN A 70 -2.05 5.18 -15.60
CA ASN A 70 -2.07 6.62 -15.84
C ASN A 70 -0.84 7.37 -15.29
N GLY A 71 -0.01 6.71 -14.49
CA GLY A 71 1.12 7.32 -13.80
C GLY A 71 0.78 7.87 -12.41
N ILE A 72 1.81 8.20 -11.62
CA ILE A 72 1.65 8.68 -10.25
C ILE A 72 1.55 10.22 -10.23
N PRO A 73 0.47 10.80 -9.66
CA PRO A 73 0.31 12.24 -9.57
C PRO A 73 1.14 12.82 -8.42
N TYR A 74 2.35 13.28 -8.72
CA TYR A 74 3.19 13.96 -7.72
C TYR A 74 2.77 15.42 -7.51
N HIS A 75 2.90 15.89 -6.27
CA HIS A 75 2.78 17.31 -5.95
C HIS A 75 3.92 18.10 -6.63
N PRO A 76 3.70 19.34 -7.13
CA PRO A 76 4.74 20.12 -7.82
C PRO A 76 6.05 20.25 -7.03
N GLU A 77 5.98 20.49 -5.71
CA GLU A 77 7.16 20.59 -4.86
C GLU A 77 8.02 19.31 -4.83
N VAL A 78 7.39 18.13 -4.99
CA VAL A 78 8.12 16.86 -5.06
C VAL A 78 8.90 16.77 -6.37
N ILE A 79 8.32 17.25 -7.47
CA ILE A 79 9.00 17.33 -8.78
C ILE A 79 10.19 18.29 -8.70
N ASP A 80 10.01 19.46 -8.08
CA ASP A 80 11.08 20.44 -7.89
C ASP A 80 12.23 19.87 -7.05
N TRP A 81 11.90 19.16 -5.97
CA TRP A 81 12.90 18.47 -5.16
C TRP A 81 13.67 17.41 -5.95
N PHE A 82 12.97 16.56 -6.72
CA PHE A 82 13.62 15.57 -7.58
C PHE A 82 14.51 16.23 -8.63
N ARG A 83 14.08 17.36 -9.21
CA ARG A 83 14.85 18.10 -10.20
C ARG A 83 16.13 18.68 -9.59
N ALA A 84 16.06 19.20 -8.38
CA ALA A 84 17.24 19.71 -7.65
C ALA A 84 18.25 18.59 -7.34
N ILE A 85 17.81 17.47 -6.74
CA ILE A 85 18.71 16.40 -6.34
C ILE A 85 19.31 15.64 -7.53
N THR A 86 18.54 15.45 -8.61
CA THR A 86 19.09 14.82 -9.83
C THR A 86 20.14 15.70 -10.49
N GLY A 87 19.97 17.03 -10.47
CA GLY A 87 21.00 17.98 -10.91
C GLY A 87 22.26 17.96 -10.03
N GLU A 88 22.12 17.89 -8.71
CA GLU A 88 23.25 17.79 -7.78
C GLU A 88 24.06 16.50 -7.99
N LEU A 89 23.36 15.38 -8.26
CA LEU A 89 23.96 14.06 -8.41
C LEU A 89 24.38 13.72 -9.85
N ASP A 90 24.21 14.65 -10.80
CA ASP A 90 24.46 14.45 -12.24
C ASP A 90 23.71 13.23 -12.83
N ILE A 91 22.46 13.05 -12.40
CA ILE A 91 21.56 11.98 -12.88
C ILE A 91 20.61 12.56 -13.93
N PRO A 92 20.46 11.94 -15.12
CA PRO A 92 19.55 12.44 -16.15
C PRO A 92 18.09 12.53 -15.68
N TRP A 93 17.44 13.67 -15.92
CA TRP A 93 16.02 13.89 -15.64
C TRP A 93 15.12 12.99 -16.49
N ARG A 94 14.10 12.35 -15.88
CA ARG A 94 13.19 11.41 -16.56
C ARG A 94 11.73 11.44 -16.08
N LEU A 95 11.40 12.24 -15.07
CA LEU A 95 10.12 12.15 -14.36
C LEU A 95 8.97 12.85 -15.10
N THR A 96 9.25 13.99 -15.73
CA THR A 96 8.29 14.71 -16.57
C THR A 96 8.93 15.07 -17.90
N LYS A 97 8.12 15.16 -18.95
CA LYS A 97 8.54 15.87 -20.17
C LYS A 97 8.64 17.37 -19.83
N ASP A 98 9.63 18.05 -20.39
CA ASP A 98 9.70 19.51 -20.35
C ASP A 98 8.61 20.14 -21.22
#